data_AF-A0A9E1Q441-F1
#
_entry.id   AF-A0A9E1Q441-F1
#
_cell.length_a   1.000
_cell.length_b   1.000
_cell.length_c   1.000
_cell.angle_alpha   90.00
_cell.angle_beta   90.00
_cell.angle_gamma   90.00
#
_symmetry.space_group_name_H-M   'P 1'
#
loop_
_entity.id
_entity.type
_entity.pdbx_description
1 polymer ?
#
loop_
_entity_poly.entity_id
_entity_poly.type
_entity_poly.pdbx_seq_one_letter_code
_entity_poly.pdbx_strand_id
1 'polypeptide(L)'
;MFCSVVLSVAASVQPFCTKPLFTLLEQSVEGDNEFIMEVLYDEYLEEARELDVPHEDLISPVAFIQAQRDKEIKADVLFDSFLESIAVLQNDTALQSAIQTVRRRALLHAREIQNPWKNTTWFDVATQGMHSAQLLLSIDKFLLQYADVDRADRYAAKIAKLQGDQEGCAEAERRTMKRWSLYNEIIEPAESVQMMSQWYPSLKQSDDGIGEMMRILMSGSEDSEQKKVIDTIFQLHVTVYEKNIRDLVALVKQTRITEGIDVLSDGCGISTKAKNAILQKTAEIHELNMTTIKSIQKLLTTEQLQELEQGG
;
A
#
# COMPACT_ATOMS: atom_id res chain seq x y z
N MET A 1 36.14 -11.23 10.95
CA MET A 1 35.23 -10.48 11.84
C MET A 1 34.86 -9.19 11.12
N PHE A 2 33.92 -9.26 10.17
CA PHE A 2 33.42 -8.11 9.42
C PHE A 2 31.98 -7.85 9.88
N CYS A 3 31.86 -7.18 11.01
CA CYS A 3 30.56 -6.74 11.52
C CYS A 3 30.21 -5.39 10.89
N SER A 4 29.10 -5.40 10.15
CA SER A 4 27.99 -4.44 10.32
C SER A 4 28.26 -2.97 9.97
N VAL A 5 28.28 -2.64 8.67
CA VAL A 5 28.10 -1.26 8.15
C VAL A 5 27.09 -1.19 6.99
N VAL A 6 26.18 -2.15 6.83
CA VAL A 6 25.34 -2.24 5.61
C VAL A 6 23.98 -1.49 5.71
N LEU A 7 23.58 -0.96 6.86
CA LEU A 7 22.14 -0.75 7.12
C LEU A 7 21.57 0.67 7.05
N SER A 8 22.28 1.71 6.58
CA SER A 8 21.73 3.09 6.61
C SER A 8 21.65 3.86 5.28
N VAL A 9 22.09 3.31 4.14
CA VAL A 9 22.34 4.11 2.91
C VAL A 9 21.31 3.91 1.79
N ALA A 10 20.27 3.08 1.98
CA ALA A 10 19.40 2.66 0.87
C ALA A 10 17.93 3.12 0.95
N ALA A 11 17.54 3.88 1.97
CA ALA A 11 16.13 4.23 2.16
C ALA A 11 15.65 5.33 1.18
N SER A 12 16.54 6.24 0.75
CA SER A 12 16.18 7.40 -0.09
C SER A 12 16.19 7.13 -1.59
N VAL A 13 16.96 6.15 -2.06
CA VAL A 13 17.01 5.77 -3.48
C VAL A 13 15.84 4.84 -3.78
N GLN A 14 15.01 5.19 -4.76
CA GLN A 14 13.86 4.39 -5.18
C GLN A 14 13.69 4.49 -6.71
N PRO A 15 13.22 3.43 -7.41
CA PRO A 15 13.03 2.07 -6.89
C PRO A 15 14.36 1.41 -6.49
N PHE A 16 14.30 0.50 -5.52
CA PHE A 16 15.50 -0.14 -4.99
C PHE A 16 15.26 -1.60 -4.60
N CYS A 17 16.21 -2.48 -4.94
CA CYS A 17 16.21 -3.87 -4.52
C CYS A 17 16.75 -3.98 -3.09
N THR A 18 15.87 -4.03 -2.09
CA THR A 18 16.29 -4.28 -0.70
C THR A 18 16.79 -5.72 -0.52
N LYS A 19 17.60 -6.00 0.52
CA LYS A 19 18.06 -7.39 0.80
C LYS A 19 16.88 -8.38 0.94
N PRO A 20 15.75 -8.06 1.61
CA PRO A 20 14.58 -8.94 1.62
C PRO A 20 13.99 -9.22 0.23
N LEU A 21 14.03 -8.27 -0.70
CA LEU A 21 13.61 -8.51 -2.09
C LEU A 21 14.64 -9.34 -2.84
N PHE A 22 15.92 -9.05 -2.66
CA PHE A 22 17.02 -9.79 -3.27
C PHE A 22 17.01 -11.27 -2.89
N THR A 23 16.68 -11.61 -1.65
CA THR A 23 16.56 -13.01 -1.21
C THR A 23 15.51 -13.82 -1.97
N LEU A 24 14.53 -13.17 -2.60
CA LEU A 24 13.61 -13.86 -3.52
C LEU A 24 14.31 -14.32 -4.81
N LEU A 25 15.32 -13.58 -5.27
CA LEU A 25 16.14 -13.94 -6.43
C LEU A 25 17.14 -15.04 -6.07
N GLU A 26 17.80 -14.93 -4.92
CA GLU A 26 18.77 -15.93 -4.43
C GLU A 26 18.15 -17.33 -4.36
N GLN A 27 16.92 -17.42 -3.85
CA GLN A 27 16.17 -18.68 -3.75
C GLN A 27 15.82 -19.31 -5.10
N SER A 28 16.00 -18.58 -6.20
CA SER A 28 15.66 -19.00 -7.55
C SER A 28 16.88 -19.36 -8.41
N VAL A 29 18.08 -19.37 -7.81
CA VAL A 29 19.33 -19.78 -8.47
C VAL A 29 20.11 -20.75 -7.59
N GLU A 30 20.90 -21.62 -8.23
CA GLU A 30 21.71 -22.62 -7.53
C GLU A 30 23.14 -22.67 -8.10
N GLY A 31 24.09 -23.11 -7.27
CA GLY A 31 25.48 -23.35 -7.70
C GLY A 31 26.25 -22.07 -7.98
N ASP A 32 27.08 -22.07 -9.03
CA ASP A 32 27.96 -20.94 -9.35
C ASP A 32 27.20 -19.62 -9.63
N ASN A 33 25.93 -19.73 -10.07
CA ASN A 33 25.06 -18.59 -10.31
C ASN A 33 24.67 -17.85 -9.03
N GLU A 34 24.62 -18.53 -7.88
CA GLU A 34 24.35 -17.91 -6.58
C GLU A 34 25.48 -16.93 -6.20
N PHE A 35 26.73 -17.37 -6.39
CA PHE A 35 27.90 -16.53 -6.14
C PHE A 35 27.94 -15.32 -7.08
N ILE A 36 27.69 -15.52 -8.38
CA ILE A 36 27.67 -14.42 -9.36
C ILE A 36 26.55 -13.42 -9.02
N MET A 37 25.38 -13.91 -8.59
CA MET A 37 24.24 -13.07 -8.20
C MET A 37 24.57 -12.17 -6.99
N GLU A 38 25.23 -12.68 -5.96
CA GLU A 38 25.69 -11.86 -4.82
C GLU A 38 26.71 -10.80 -5.26
N VAL A 39 27.64 -11.13 -6.16
CA VAL A 39 28.60 -10.15 -6.70
C VAL A 39 27.89 -9.03 -7.47
N LEU A 40 26.93 -9.37 -8.32
CA LEU A 40 26.12 -8.38 -9.06
C LEU A 40 25.31 -7.50 -8.12
N TYR A 41 24.83 -8.05 -7.01
CA TYR A 41 24.10 -7.29 -6.00
C TYR A 41 25.01 -6.37 -5.21
N ASP A 42 26.21 -6.80 -4.82
CA ASP A 42 27.21 -5.95 -4.17
C ASP A 42 27.60 -4.77 -5.07
N GLU A 43 27.83 -4.98 -6.36
CA GLU A 43 28.11 -3.93 -7.34
C GLU A 43 26.91 -2.96 -7.47
N TYR A 44 25.69 -3.48 -7.61
CA TYR A 44 24.46 -2.68 -7.60
C TYR A 44 24.33 -1.83 -6.32
N LEU A 45 24.67 -2.38 -5.16
CA LEU A 45 24.63 -1.66 -3.89
C LEU A 45 25.66 -0.53 -3.84
N GLU A 46 26.85 -0.72 -4.40
CA GLU A 46 27.86 0.34 -4.50
C GLU A 46 27.37 1.48 -5.39
N GLU A 47 26.88 1.17 -6.60
CA GLU A 47 26.31 2.17 -7.51
C GLU A 47 25.10 2.91 -6.91
N ALA A 48 24.23 2.21 -6.19
CA ALA A 48 23.09 2.82 -5.52
C ALA A 48 23.52 3.79 -4.40
N ARG A 49 24.63 3.51 -3.70
CA ARG A 49 25.18 4.43 -2.69
C ARG A 49 25.71 5.72 -3.32
N GLU A 50 26.30 5.64 -4.51
CA GLU A 50 26.75 6.83 -5.25
C GLU A 50 25.56 7.71 -5.67
N LEU A 51 24.41 7.11 -5.96
CA LEU A 51 23.17 7.85 -6.19
C LEU A 51 22.60 8.48 -4.91
N ASP A 52 22.89 7.92 -3.73
CA ASP A 52 22.35 8.41 -2.46
C ASP A 52 23.04 9.66 -1.91
N VAL A 53 24.05 10.19 -2.60
CA VAL A 53 24.79 11.37 -2.14
C VAL A 53 23.83 12.54 -1.84
N PRO A 54 23.87 13.11 -0.61
CA PRO A 54 23.05 14.23 -0.20
C PRO A 54 23.29 15.45 -1.09
N HIS A 55 22.22 16.15 -1.44
CA HIS A 55 22.31 17.38 -2.23
C HIS A 55 22.40 18.58 -1.28
N GLU A 56 23.47 18.63 -0.49
CA GLU A 56 23.71 19.64 0.56
C GLU A 56 23.79 21.07 0.01
N ASP A 57 24.11 21.21 -1.29
CA ASP A 57 24.27 22.51 -1.96
C ASP A 57 22.96 23.09 -2.53
N LEU A 58 21.82 22.40 -2.42
CA LEU A 58 20.56 22.88 -2.98
C LEU A 58 19.86 23.89 -2.07
N ILE A 59 19.87 25.15 -2.51
CA ILE A 59 19.37 26.30 -1.74
C ILE A 59 17.83 26.42 -1.78
N SER A 60 17.16 25.85 -2.80
CA SER A 60 15.70 25.97 -2.97
C SER A 60 14.97 24.63 -2.77
N PRO A 61 13.84 24.60 -2.04
CA PRO A 61 12.98 23.43 -1.93
C PRO A 61 12.56 22.83 -3.28
N VAL A 62 12.32 23.66 -4.29
CA VAL A 62 11.95 23.19 -5.64
C VAL A 62 13.12 22.46 -6.30
N ALA A 63 14.33 23.00 -6.17
CA ALA A 63 15.53 22.37 -6.72
C ALA A 63 15.80 21.02 -6.03
N PHE A 64 15.57 20.94 -4.72
CA PHE A 64 15.64 19.67 -3.98
C PHE A 64 14.65 18.64 -4.52
N ILE A 65 13.39 19.01 -4.73
CA ILE A 65 12.37 18.10 -5.29
C ILE A 65 12.72 17.66 -6.72
N GLN A 66 13.26 18.55 -7.56
CA GLN A 66 13.73 18.20 -8.90
C GLN A 66 14.90 17.21 -8.86
N ALA A 67 15.89 17.44 -7.99
CA ALA A 67 16.99 16.53 -7.79
C ALA A 67 16.53 15.13 -7.31
N GLN A 68 15.53 15.09 -6.42
CA GLN A 68 14.93 13.82 -6.00
C GLN A 68 14.24 13.10 -7.16
N ARG A 69 13.63 13.81 -8.11
CA ARG A 69 13.06 13.21 -9.33
C ARG A 69 14.16 12.61 -10.20
N ASP A 70 15.24 13.35 -10.42
CA ASP A 70 16.36 12.91 -11.26
C ASP A 70 17.08 11.72 -10.63
N LYS A 71 17.18 11.69 -9.29
CA LYS A 71 17.65 10.53 -8.53
C LYS A 71 16.73 9.31 -8.76
N GLU A 72 15.41 9.49 -8.71
CA GLU A 72 14.45 8.41 -8.96
C GLU A 72 14.57 7.85 -10.39
N ILE A 73 14.83 8.70 -11.39
CA ILE A 73 15.06 8.27 -12.78
C ILE A 73 16.34 7.44 -12.91
N LYS A 74 17.45 7.89 -12.30
CA LYS A 74 18.72 7.16 -12.33
C LYS A 74 18.62 5.81 -11.61
N ALA A 75 17.91 5.79 -10.47
CA ALA A 75 17.66 4.59 -9.71
C ALA A 75 16.86 3.54 -10.50
N ASP A 76 15.87 3.98 -11.29
CA ASP A 76 15.07 3.12 -12.17
C ASP A 76 15.94 2.43 -13.22
N VAL A 77 16.80 3.20 -13.89
CA VAL A 77 17.75 2.67 -14.89
C VAL A 77 18.73 1.68 -14.25
N LEU A 78 19.29 2.03 -13.09
CA LEU A 78 20.21 1.16 -12.35
C LEU A 78 19.53 -0.14 -11.94
N PHE A 79 18.30 -0.04 -11.41
CA PHE A 79 17.52 -1.20 -10.97
C PHE A 79 17.15 -2.13 -12.14
N ASP A 80 16.73 -1.58 -13.28
CA ASP A 80 16.46 -2.40 -14.46
C ASP A 80 17.72 -3.06 -15.03
N SER A 81 18.86 -2.35 -15.07
CA SER A 81 20.16 -2.91 -15.48
C SER A 81 20.59 -4.07 -14.57
N PHE A 82 20.39 -3.93 -13.26
CA PHE A 82 20.63 -5.01 -12.30
C PHE A 82 19.74 -6.22 -12.60
N LEU A 83 18.43 -6.04 -12.75
CA LEU A 83 17.50 -7.14 -13.05
C LEU A 83 17.80 -7.82 -14.39
N GLU A 84 18.21 -7.07 -15.41
CA GLU A 84 18.64 -7.61 -16.71
C GLU A 84 19.92 -8.45 -16.58
N SER A 85 20.87 -8.00 -15.76
CA SER A 85 22.09 -8.76 -15.46
C SER A 85 21.78 -10.06 -14.72
N ILE A 86 20.80 -10.06 -13.83
CA ILE A 86 20.30 -11.26 -13.17
C ILE A 86 19.58 -12.19 -14.16
N ALA A 87 18.79 -11.64 -15.08
CA ALA A 87 18.00 -12.42 -16.02
C ALA A 87 18.83 -13.32 -16.96
N VAL A 88 20.10 -12.97 -17.21
CA VAL A 88 20.99 -13.73 -18.10
C VAL A 88 21.72 -14.88 -17.39
N LEU A 89 21.71 -14.95 -16.06
CA LEU A 89 22.41 -15.99 -15.30
C LEU A 89 21.83 -17.38 -15.57
N GLN A 90 20.50 -17.46 -15.72
CA GLN A 90 19.82 -18.71 -15.99
C GLN A 90 18.49 -18.46 -16.72
N ASN A 91 18.24 -19.22 -17.78
CA ASN A 91 16.96 -19.21 -18.47
C ASN A 91 15.98 -20.17 -17.79
N ASP A 92 15.57 -19.82 -16.56
CA ASP A 92 14.60 -20.58 -15.78
C ASP A 92 13.35 -19.74 -15.44
N THR A 93 12.21 -20.40 -15.51
CA THR A 93 10.89 -19.86 -15.17
C THR A 93 10.80 -19.37 -13.73
N ALA A 94 11.46 -20.02 -12.76
CA ALA A 94 11.46 -19.59 -11.37
C ALA A 94 12.17 -18.24 -11.21
N LEU A 95 13.37 -18.11 -11.79
CA LEU A 95 14.12 -16.85 -11.77
C LEU A 95 13.37 -15.72 -12.47
N GLN A 96 12.76 -15.97 -13.63
CA GLN A 96 11.95 -14.94 -14.31
C GLN A 96 10.73 -14.50 -13.49
N SER A 97 10.07 -15.43 -12.80
CA SER A 97 8.98 -15.12 -11.87
C SER A 97 9.45 -14.31 -10.66
N ALA A 98 10.65 -14.61 -10.13
CA ALA A 98 11.24 -13.87 -9.03
C ALA A 98 11.62 -12.45 -9.44
N ILE A 99 12.22 -12.26 -10.63
CA ILE A 99 12.52 -10.94 -11.22
C ILE A 99 11.24 -10.11 -11.35
N GLN A 100 10.17 -10.67 -11.90
CA GLN A 100 8.87 -9.98 -12.01
C GLN A 100 8.33 -9.56 -10.64
N THR A 101 8.43 -10.44 -9.65
CA THR A 101 7.97 -10.17 -8.29
C THR A 101 8.79 -9.07 -7.61
N VAL A 102 10.11 -9.10 -7.74
CA VAL A 102 11.01 -8.06 -7.21
C VAL A 102 10.73 -6.72 -7.87
N ARG A 103 10.61 -6.69 -9.19
CA ARG A 103 10.28 -5.47 -9.94
C ARG A 103 8.94 -4.88 -9.49
N ARG A 104 7.88 -5.70 -9.42
CA ARG A 104 6.55 -5.26 -8.98
C ARG A 104 6.61 -4.60 -7.60
N ARG A 105 7.24 -5.28 -6.63
CA ARG A 105 7.35 -4.81 -5.25
C ARG A 105 8.15 -3.52 -5.14
N ALA A 106 9.31 -3.44 -5.81
CA ALA A 106 10.13 -2.23 -5.81
C ALA A 106 9.40 -1.03 -6.44
N LEU A 107 8.71 -1.24 -7.58
CA LEU A 107 7.96 -0.19 -8.26
C LEU A 107 6.72 0.29 -7.49
N LEU A 108 6.02 -0.60 -6.78
CA LEU A 108 4.91 -0.23 -5.90
C LEU A 108 5.42 0.52 -4.67
N HIS A 109 6.51 0.05 -4.06
CA HIS A 109 7.12 0.69 -2.90
C HIS A 109 7.65 2.09 -3.21
N ALA A 110 8.30 2.28 -4.37
CA ALA A 110 8.77 3.58 -4.83
C ALA A 110 7.63 4.60 -4.95
N ARG A 111 6.48 4.16 -5.51
CA ARG A 111 5.28 5.00 -5.62
C ARG A 111 4.74 5.39 -4.24
N GLU A 112 4.73 4.46 -3.30
CA GLU A 112 4.24 4.70 -1.94
C GLU A 112 5.10 5.70 -1.16
N ILE A 113 6.43 5.51 -1.13
CA ILE A 113 7.35 6.38 -0.38
C ILE A 113 7.27 7.83 -0.89
N GLN A 114 7.21 7.99 -2.20
CA GLN A 114 7.26 9.30 -2.84
C GLN A 114 5.87 9.85 -3.15
N ASN A 115 4.80 9.28 -2.58
CA ASN A 115 3.43 9.68 -2.85
C ASN A 115 3.07 11.04 -2.20
N PRO A 116 2.70 12.07 -2.97
CA PRO A 116 2.17 13.31 -2.39
C PRO A 116 0.75 13.18 -1.79
N TRP A 117 0.07 12.05 -2.04
CA TRP A 117 -1.25 11.69 -1.52
C TRP A 117 -1.14 10.58 -0.48
N LYS A 118 -0.69 10.94 0.74
CA LYS A 118 -0.25 9.99 1.79
C LYS A 118 -1.28 8.93 2.22
N ASN A 119 -2.57 9.19 2.04
CA ASN A 119 -3.63 8.26 2.41
C ASN A 119 -4.17 7.47 1.19
N THR A 120 -3.57 7.65 0.02
CA THR A 120 -3.78 6.80 -1.15
C THR A 120 -2.64 5.82 -1.25
N THR A 121 -2.91 4.54 -1.12
CA THR A 121 -1.87 3.52 -1.25
C THR A 121 -1.96 2.85 -2.63
N TRP A 122 -0.80 2.44 -3.15
CA TRP A 122 -0.72 1.52 -4.29
C TRP A 122 -0.68 0.08 -3.78
N PHE A 123 -1.68 -0.72 -4.15
CA PHE A 123 -1.88 -2.04 -3.55
C PHE A 123 -1.05 -3.12 -4.23
N ASP A 124 -0.23 -3.82 -3.44
CA ASP A 124 0.40 -5.06 -3.89
C ASP A 124 -0.50 -6.26 -3.59
N VAL A 125 -1.45 -6.52 -4.51
CA VAL A 125 -2.33 -7.68 -4.39
C VAL A 125 -1.55 -8.99 -4.39
N ALA A 126 -0.37 -9.05 -4.99
CA ALA A 126 0.44 -10.27 -5.06
C ALA A 126 0.90 -10.77 -3.68
N THR A 127 0.82 -9.92 -2.65
CA THR A 127 1.13 -10.31 -1.27
C THR A 127 -0.06 -10.89 -0.51
N GLN A 128 -1.27 -10.82 -1.05
CA GLN A 128 -2.52 -11.10 -0.34
C GLN A 128 -3.24 -12.37 -0.83
N GLY A 129 -2.49 -13.41 -1.19
CA GLY A 129 -3.03 -14.72 -1.55
C GLY A 129 -2.55 -15.23 -2.91
N MET A 130 -3.22 -16.27 -3.40
CA MET A 130 -2.95 -16.82 -4.72
C MET A 130 -3.74 -16.06 -5.79
N HIS A 131 -3.02 -15.51 -6.76
CA HIS A 131 -3.59 -14.76 -7.88
C HIS A 131 -3.24 -15.40 -9.22
N SER A 132 -4.07 -15.18 -10.23
CA SER A 132 -3.80 -15.70 -11.57
C SER A 132 -2.57 -15.01 -12.17
N ALA A 133 -1.76 -15.77 -12.93
CA ALA A 133 -0.62 -15.20 -13.65
C ALA A 133 -1.03 -14.04 -14.57
N GLN A 134 -2.23 -14.11 -15.16
CA GLN A 134 -2.77 -13.05 -16.02
C GLN A 134 -3.01 -11.73 -15.27
N LEU A 135 -3.49 -11.80 -14.02
CA LEU A 135 -3.66 -10.61 -13.18
C LEU A 135 -2.29 -9.97 -12.89
N LEU A 136 -1.33 -10.77 -12.45
CA LEU A 136 0.02 -10.30 -12.13
C LEU A 136 0.72 -9.69 -13.34
N LEU A 137 0.61 -10.30 -14.52
CA LEU A 137 1.14 -9.73 -15.77
C LEU A 137 0.48 -8.40 -16.14
N SER A 138 -0.81 -8.25 -15.86
CA SER A 138 -1.54 -7.00 -16.14
C SER A 138 -1.07 -5.87 -15.22
N ILE A 139 -0.80 -6.19 -13.95
CA ILE A 139 -0.19 -5.27 -12.98
C ILE A 139 1.21 -4.86 -13.43
N ASP A 140 2.06 -5.83 -13.77
CA ASP A 140 3.45 -5.56 -14.17
C ASP A 140 3.51 -4.68 -15.41
N LYS A 141 2.66 -4.96 -16.40
CA LYS A 141 2.52 -4.14 -17.60
C LYS A 141 2.08 -2.72 -17.27
N PHE A 142 1.11 -2.55 -16.38
CA PHE A 142 0.66 -1.23 -15.93
C PHE A 142 1.80 -0.45 -15.25
N LEU A 143 2.51 -1.07 -14.31
CA LEU A 143 3.55 -0.42 -13.54
C LEU A 143 4.70 0.06 -14.42
N LEU A 144 5.08 -0.73 -15.43
CA LEU A 144 6.09 -0.36 -16.43
C LEU A 144 5.58 0.73 -17.37
N GLN A 145 4.39 0.57 -17.95
CA GLN A 145 3.83 1.51 -18.92
C GLN A 145 3.66 2.93 -18.34
N TYR A 146 3.34 3.03 -17.04
CA TYR A 146 3.02 4.30 -16.40
C TYR A 146 4.12 4.83 -15.47
N ALA A 147 5.29 4.19 -15.37
CA ALA A 147 6.36 4.59 -14.45
C ALA A 147 6.76 6.07 -14.59
N ASP A 148 7.14 6.50 -15.79
CA ASP A 148 7.63 7.86 -16.03
C ASP A 148 6.56 8.94 -15.82
N VAL A 149 5.35 8.70 -16.31
CA VAL A 149 4.25 9.68 -16.22
C VAL A 149 3.69 9.77 -14.81
N ASP A 150 3.69 8.68 -14.05
CA ASP A 150 3.35 8.69 -12.63
C ASP A 150 4.38 9.50 -11.83
N ARG A 151 5.67 9.22 -12.05
CA ARG A 151 6.77 9.99 -11.46
C ARG A 151 6.64 11.48 -11.80
N ALA A 152 6.47 11.83 -13.07
CA ALA A 152 6.33 13.21 -13.49
C ALA A 152 5.20 13.95 -12.75
N ASP A 153 4.02 13.34 -12.62
CA ASP A 153 2.89 13.98 -11.93
C ASP A 153 3.07 14.04 -10.41
N ARG A 154 3.67 13.02 -9.76
CA ARG A 154 3.99 13.08 -8.32
C ARG A 154 4.88 14.27 -7.99
N TYR A 155 5.94 14.46 -8.78
CA TYR A 155 6.87 15.57 -8.56
C TYR A 155 6.30 16.92 -9.00
N ALA A 156 5.50 16.97 -10.07
CA ALA A 156 4.77 18.18 -10.46
C ALA A 156 3.83 18.65 -9.33
N ALA A 157 3.07 17.74 -8.71
CA ALA A 157 2.21 18.07 -7.58
C ALA A 157 3.00 18.61 -6.37
N LYS A 158 4.15 18.00 -6.03
CA LYS A 158 5.03 18.49 -4.95
C LYS A 158 5.55 19.90 -5.22
N ILE A 159 6.02 20.16 -6.44
CA ILE A 159 6.54 21.48 -6.84
C ILE A 159 5.42 22.52 -6.82
N ALA A 160 4.27 22.22 -7.40
CA ALA A 160 3.12 23.12 -7.44
C ALA A 160 2.66 23.51 -6.01
N LYS A 161 2.62 22.55 -5.08
CA LYS A 161 2.36 22.83 -3.65
C LYS A 161 3.36 23.81 -3.05
N LEU A 162 4.66 23.61 -3.30
CA LEU A 162 5.71 24.50 -2.77
C LEU A 162 5.63 25.91 -3.35
N GLN A 163 5.13 26.05 -4.58
CA GLN A 163 5.01 27.32 -5.28
C GLN A 163 3.65 28.01 -5.04
N GLY A 164 2.70 27.35 -4.36
CA GLY A 164 1.33 27.85 -4.21
C GLY A 164 0.49 27.78 -5.48
N ASP A 165 0.93 27.02 -6.49
CA ASP A 165 0.18 26.78 -7.72
C ASP A 165 -0.90 25.73 -7.50
N GLN A 166 -2.10 26.20 -7.13
CA GLN A 166 -3.24 25.32 -6.87
C GLN A 166 -3.73 24.61 -8.13
N GLU A 167 -3.72 25.29 -9.29
CA GLU A 167 -4.23 24.72 -10.54
C GLU A 167 -3.31 23.63 -11.07
N GLY A 168 -2.00 23.88 -11.12
CA GLY A 168 -1.01 22.88 -11.53
C GLY A 168 -1.00 21.66 -10.60
N CYS A 169 -1.17 21.87 -9.30
CA CYS A 169 -1.32 20.76 -8.35
C CYS A 169 -2.57 19.93 -8.68
N ALA A 170 -3.73 20.59 -8.82
CA ALA A 170 -5.00 19.93 -9.10
C ALA A 170 -4.99 19.16 -10.43
N GLU A 171 -4.29 19.66 -11.44
CA GLU A 171 -4.16 18.98 -12.73
C GLU A 171 -3.30 17.70 -12.61
N ALA A 172 -2.18 17.76 -11.88
CA ALA A 172 -1.34 16.59 -11.60
C ALA A 172 -2.10 15.53 -10.76
N GLU A 173 -2.90 15.98 -9.79
CA GLU A 173 -3.81 15.11 -9.02
C GLU A 173 -4.84 14.43 -9.92
N ARG A 174 -5.53 15.18 -10.79
CA ARG A 174 -6.51 14.64 -11.74
C ARG A 174 -5.93 13.56 -12.65
N ARG A 175 -4.74 13.81 -13.22
CA ARG A 175 -4.06 12.81 -14.06
C ARG A 175 -3.68 11.57 -13.26
N THR A 176 -3.23 11.73 -12.02
CA THR A 176 -2.88 10.61 -11.15
C THR A 176 -4.10 9.80 -10.72
N MET A 177 -5.20 10.44 -10.31
CA MET A 177 -6.43 9.75 -9.92
C MET A 177 -7.04 8.95 -11.08
N LYS A 178 -6.94 9.47 -12.31
CA LYS A 178 -7.32 8.72 -13.51
C LYS A 178 -6.47 7.45 -13.68
N ARG A 179 -5.15 7.54 -13.52
CA ARG A 179 -4.26 6.35 -13.58
C ARG A 179 -4.53 5.37 -12.44
N TRP A 180 -4.77 5.89 -11.24
CA TRP A 180 -5.14 5.07 -10.10
C TRP A 180 -6.45 4.32 -10.36
N SER A 181 -7.41 4.95 -11.03
CA SER A 181 -8.67 4.31 -11.45
C SER A 181 -8.41 3.14 -12.41
N LEU A 182 -7.54 3.31 -13.41
CA LEU A 182 -7.12 2.23 -14.31
C LEU A 182 -6.45 1.08 -13.56
N TYR A 183 -5.65 1.38 -12.53
CA TYR A 183 -5.05 0.36 -11.69
C TYR A 183 -6.10 -0.44 -10.92
N ASN A 184 -7.13 0.22 -10.38
CA ASN A 184 -8.20 -0.52 -9.69
C ASN A 184 -8.95 -1.47 -10.59
N GLU A 185 -9.23 -1.08 -11.84
CA GLU A 185 -9.92 -1.97 -12.78
C GLU A 185 -9.14 -3.28 -12.97
N ILE A 186 -7.80 -3.22 -12.89
CA ILE A 186 -6.95 -4.41 -12.97
C ILE A 186 -7.11 -5.28 -11.71
N ILE A 187 -7.08 -4.68 -10.52
CA ILE A 187 -7.03 -5.41 -9.25
C ILE A 187 -8.41 -5.73 -8.65
N GLU A 188 -9.49 -5.08 -9.13
CA GLU A 188 -10.87 -5.25 -8.66
C GLU A 188 -11.31 -6.72 -8.57
N PRO A 189 -10.99 -7.61 -9.53
CA PRO A 189 -11.36 -9.02 -9.45
C PRO A 189 -10.73 -9.76 -8.27
N ALA A 190 -9.66 -9.23 -7.68
CA ALA A 190 -8.95 -9.81 -6.54
C ALA A 190 -9.33 -9.15 -5.20
N GLU A 191 -10.17 -8.12 -5.19
CA GLU A 191 -10.50 -7.38 -3.98
C GLU A 191 -11.41 -8.18 -3.04
N SER A 192 -11.04 -8.20 -1.76
CA SER A 192 -11.89 -8.67 -0.67
C SER A 192 -12.13 -7.55 0.34
N VAL A 193 -13.16 -7.66 1.18
CA VAL A 193 -13.41 -6.67 2.24
C VAL A 193 -12.22 -6.58 3.21
N GLN A 194 -11.56 -7.71 3.48
CA GLN A 194 -10.36 -7.75 4.30
C GLN A 194 -9.20 -6.97 3.68
N MET A 195 -9.05 -7.03 2.36
CA MET A 195 -8.06 -6.23 1.65
C MET A 195 -8.45 -4.75 1.64
N MET A 196 -9.72 -4.43 1.37
CA MET A 196 -10.24 -3.07 1.36
C MET A 196 -9.98 -2.32 2.67
N SER A 197 -10.13 -2.96 3.83
CA SER A 197 -9.83 -2.29 5.11
C SER A 197 -8.34 -1.96 5.29
N GLN A 198 -7.42 -2.72 4.68
CA GLN A 198 -5.98 -2.41 4.69
C GLN A 198 -5.62 -1.32 3.69
N TRP A 199 -6.30 -1.34 2.56
CA TRP A 199 -6.04 -0.50 1.39
C TRP A 199 -6.55 0.92 1.53
N TYR A 200 -7.53 1.11 2.42
CA TYR A 200 -8.08 2.41 2.74
C TYR A 200 -7.89 2.66 4.24
N PRO A 201 -6.65 2.87 4.71
CA PRO A 201 -6.34 2.91 6.13
C PRO A 201 -6.94 4.12 6.86
N SER A 202 -7.25 5.21 6.16
CA SER A 202 -8.07 6.30 6.72
C SER A 202 -9.53 5.89 7.00
N LEU A 203 -9.95 4.74 6.47
CA LEU A 203 -11.21 4.07 6.76
C LEU A 203 -11.05 2.93 7.77
N LYS A 204 -9.81 2.49 8.02
CA LYS A 204 -9.46 1.60 9.13
C LYS A 204 -9.50 2.43 10.40
N GLN A 205 -10.68 2.54 10.98
CA GLN A 205 -10.77 2.79 12.41
C GLN A 205 -10.14 1.58 13.11
N SER A 206 -9.59 1.83 14.29
CA SER A 206 -8.92 0.86 15.14
C SER A 206 -9.56 -0.52 15.07
N ASP A 207 -8.78 -1.56 15.35
CA ASP A 207 -9.36 -2.84 15.72
C ASP A 207 -10.29 -2.56 16.92
N ASP A 208 -11.59 -2.30 16.67
CA ASP A 208 -12.51 -1.69 17.63
C ASP A 208 -12.90 -2.69 18.73
N GLY A 209 -12.08 -3.71 18.94
CA GLY A 209 -12.26 -4.76 19.92
C GLY A 209 -13.38 -5.73 19.57
N ILE A 210 -14.15 -5.56 18.48
CA ILE A 210 -15.30 -6.45 18.17
C ILE A 210 -14.84 -7.87 17.87
N GLY A 211 -13.82 -8.03 17.02
CA GLY A 211 -13.28 -9.35 16.68
C GLY A 211 -12.68 -10.06 17.89
N GLU A 212 -11.93 -9.31 18.71
CA GLU A 212 -11.31 -9.80 19.94
C GLU A 212 -12.34 -10.13 21.04
N MET A 213 -13.33 -9.26 21.22
CA MET A 213 -14.47 -9.48 22.11
C MET A 213 -15.22 -10.75 21.71
N MET A 214 -15.46 -10.99 20.42
CA MET A 214 -16.07 -12.24 19.97
C MET A 214 -15.18 -13.45 20.24
N ARG A 215 -13.87 -13.35 20.03
CA ARG A 215 -12.92 -14.43 20.32
C ARG A 215 -13.00 -14.85 21.78
N ILE A 216 -12.98 -13.88 22.70
CA ILE A 216 -13.07 -14.11 24.15
C ILE A 216 -14.43 -14.73 24.49
N LEU A 217 -15.54 -14.13 24.04
CA LEU A 217 -16.90 -14.58 24.36
C LEU A 217 -17.24 -15.96 23.80
N MET A 218 -16.66 -16.34 22.66
CA MET A 218 -16.94 -17.63 22.03
C MET A 218 -16.07 -18.77 22.57
N SER A 219 -14.97 -18.45 23.28
CA SER A 219 -14.03 -19.43 23.85
C SER A 219 -14.57 -20.20 25.06
N GLY A 220 -15.67 -19.74 25.68
CA GLY A 220 -16.39 -20.44 26.74
C GLY A 220 -17.22 -21.63 26.23
N SER A 221 -17.10 -22.79 26.90
CA SER A 221 -17.55 -24.10 26.42
C SER A 221 -19.02 -24.48 26.71
N GLU A 222 -19.95 -23.52 26.81
CA GLU A 222 -21.38 -23.85 26.92
C GLU A 222 -22.21 -23.13 25.83
N ASP A 223 -23.01 -23.92 25.12
CA ASP A 223 -23.94 -23.47 24.09
C ASP A 223 -25.19 -22.86 24.77
N SER A 224 -25.07 -21.61 25.20
CA SER A 224 -26.11 -20.88 25.91
C SER A 224 -26.99 -20.04 24.97
N GLU A 225 -28.22 -19.73 25.39
CA GLU A 225 -29.11 -18.83 24.64
C GLU A 225 -28.47 -17.43 24.46
N GLN A 226 -27.72 -16.97 25.45
CA GLN A 226 -26.92 -15.75 25.39
C GLN A 226 -25.90 -15.80 24.24
N LYS A 227 -25.20 -16.93 24.06
CA LYS A 227 -24.22 -17.14 22.99
C LYS A 227 -24.88 -17.07 21.61
N LYS A 228 -26.08 -17.64 21.44
CA LYS A 228 -26.84 -17.56 20.18
C LYS A 228 -27.28 -16.13 19.85
N VAL A 229 -27.72 -15.36 20.85
CA VAL A 229 -28.09 -13.95 20.65
C VAL A 229 -26.86 -13.11 20.28
N ILE A 230 -25.73 -13.30 20.97
CA ILE A 230 -24.47 -12.62 20.67
C ILE A 230 -23.98 -12.96 19.25
N ASP A 231 -23.99 -14.24 18.86
CA ASP A 231 -23.63 -14.67 17.51
C ASP A 231 -24.54 -14.03 16.46
N THR A 232 -25.87 -13.99 16.69
CA THR A 232 -26.81 -13.31 15.78
C THR A 232 -26.50 -11.82 15.60
N ILE A 233 -26.21 -11.11 16.69
CA ILE A 233 -25.82 -9.69 16.64
C ILE A 233 -24.52 -9.52 15.86
N PHE A 234 -23.55 -10.41 16.06
CA PHE A 234 -22.28 -10.36 15.34
C PHE A 234 -22.44 -10.66 13.85
N GLN A 235 -23.20 -11.68 13.46
CA GLN A 235 -23.47 -11.97 12.04
C GLN A 235 -24.17 -10.80 11.34
N LEU A 236 -25.11 -10.15 12.02
CA LEU A 236 -25.75 -8.92 11.51
C LEU A 236 -24.71 -7.81 11.35
N HIS A 237 -23.87 -7.59 12.36
CA HIS A 237 -22.80 -6.62 12.31
C HIS A 237 -21.86 -6.85 11.13
N VAL A 238 -21.34 -8.08 10.96
CA VAL A 238 -20.45 -8.45 9.85
C VAL A 238 -21.11 -8.15 8.50
N THR A 239 -22.37 -8.56 8.31
CA THR A 239 -23.11 -8.33 7.07
C THR A 239 -23.26 -6.84 6.74
N VAL A 240 -23.62 -6.02 7.74
CA VAL A 240 -23.81 -4.57 7.55
C VAL A 240 -22.46 -3.87 7.37
N TYR A 241 -21.44 -4.27 8.13
CA TYR A 241 -20.08 -3.73 8.03
C TYR A 241 -19.48 -3.99 6.64
N GLU A 242 -19.54 -5.22 6.13
CA GLU A 242 -19.05 -5.56 4.80
C GLU A 242 -19.72 -4.73 3.71
N LYS A 243 -21.05 -4.57 3.79
CA LYS A 243 -21.79 -3.73 2.84
C LYS A 243 -21.34 -2.27 2.92
N ASN A 244 -21.24 -1.71 4.11
CA ASN A 244 -20.85 -0.31 4.30
C ASN A 244 -19.42 -0.05 3.79
N ILE A 245 -18.47 -0.97 3.99
CA ILE A 245 -17.12 -0.87 3.44
C ILE A 245 -17.14 -0.89 1.91
N ARG A 246 -17.89 -1.81 1.28
CA ARG A 246 -18.02 -1.84 -0.18
C ARG A 246 -18.62 -0.55 -0.74
N ASP A 247 -19.69 -0.04 -0.13
CA ASP A 247 -20.33 1.20 -0.55
C ASP A 247 -19.39 2.41 -0.43
N LEU A 248 -18.59 2.45 0.64
CA LEU A 248 -17.62 3.52 0.87
C LEU A 248 -16.45 3.46 -0.11
N VAL A 249 -15.89 2.27 -0.35
CA VAL A 249 -14.84 2.05 -1.35
C VAL A 249 -15.33 2.42 -2.75
N ALA A 250 -16.55 2.01 -3.10
CA ALA A 250 -17.18 2.39 -4.38
C ALA A 250 -17.31 3.91 -4.52
N LEU A 251 -17.70 4.61 -3.45
CA LEU A 251 -17.78 6.07 -3.45
C LEU A 251 -16.40 6.73 -3.66
N VAL A 252 -15.34 6.20 -3.02
CA VAL A 252 -13.97 6.68 -3.21
C VAL A 252 -13.52 6.49 -4.66
N LYS A 253 -13.70 5.28 -5.21
CA LYS A 253 -13.35 4.96 -6.60
C LYS A 253 -14.10 5.87 -7.58
N GLN A 254 -15.41 5.99 -7.41
CA GLN A 254 -16.24 6.84 -8.28
C GLN A 254 -15.79 8.30 -8.24
N THR A 255 -15.48 8.82 -7.05
CA THR A 255 -15.04 10.22 -6.91
C THR A 255 -13.70 10.46 -7.61
N ARG A 256 -12.75 9.52 -7.51
CA ARG A 256 -11.48 9.60 -8.23
C ARG A 256 -11.69 9.62 -9.74
N ILE A 257 -12.66 8.86 -10.25
CA ILE A 257 -13.01 8.82 -11.67
C ILE A 257 -13.68 10.13 -12.13
N THR A 258 -14.68 10.62 -11.39
CA THR A 258 -15.52 11.74 -11.85
C THR A 258 -14.96 13.12 -11.50
N GLU A 259 -14.40 13.26 -10.31
CA GLU A 259 -13.89 14.54 -9.80
C GLU A 259 -12.37 14.65 -9.99
N GLY A 260 -11.66 13.53 -10.13
CA GLY A 260 -10.22 13.53 -10.33
C GLY A 260 -9.44 14.02 -9.11
N ILE A 261 -9.98 13.81 -7.91
CA ILE A 261 -9.37 14.24 -6.64
C ILE A 261 -9.05 13.04 -5.76
N ASP A 262 -8.01 13.17 -4.93
CA ASP A 262 -7.82 12.22 -3.85
C ASP A 262 -8.66 12.64 -2.63
N VAL A 263 -9.77 11.94 -2.45
CA VAL A 263 -10.68 12.11 -1.31
C VAL A 263 -10.13 11.63 0.02
N LEU A 264 -9.08 10.81 0.03
CA LEU A 264 -8.53 10.23 1.26
C LEU A 264 -7.45 11.10 1.88
N SER A 265 -6.81 11.98 1.10
CA SER A 265 -5.78 12.89 1.59
C SER A 265 -6.28 14.34 1.57
N ASP A 266 -5.46 15.24 2.11
CA ASP A 266 -5.66 16.68 1.94
C ASP A 266 -5.19 17.20 0.58
N GLY A 267 -4.82 16.29 -0.33
CA GLY A 267 -4.69 16.49 -1.78
C GLY A 267 -4.04 17.82 -2.15
N CYS A 268 -4.56 18.45 -3.20
CA CYS A 268 -4.26 19.83 -3.57
C CYS A 268 -5.22 20.84 -2.92
N GLY A 269 -5.81 20.52 -1.76
CA GLY A 269 -6.68 21.43 -1.01
C GLY A 269 -8.11 21.58 -1.53
N ILE A 270 -8.56 20.72 -2.45
CA ILE A 270 -9.93 20.79 -2.99
C ILE A 270 -10.89 20.05 -2.05
N SER A 271 -11.69 20.80 -1.30
CA SER A 271 -12.81 20.23 -0.53
C SER A 271 -14.04 20.07 -1.44
N THR A 272 -14.62 18.87 -1.46
CA THR A 272 -15.81 18.58 -2.26
C THR A 272 -16.92 17.95 -1.42
N LYS A 273 -18.14 17.99 -1.97
CA LYS A 273 -19.29 17.30 -1.38
C LYS A 273 -19.03 15.79 -1.21
N ALA A 274 -18.27 15.19 -2.13
CA ALA A 274 -17.90 13.78 -2.05
C ALA A 274 -16.97 13.48 -0.87
N LYS A 275 -15.99 14.35 -0.59
CA LYS A 275 -15.14 14.21 0.62
C LYS A 275 -15.97 14.22 1.91
N ASN A 276 -16.98 15.09 2.01
CA ASN A 276 -17.91 15.10 3.14
C ASN A 276 -18.76 13.83 3.24
N ALA A 277 -19.25 13.32 2.11
CA ALA A 277 -20.04 12.09 2.09
C ALA A 277 -19.20 10.86 2.51
N ILE A 278 -17.94 10.82 2.13
CA ILE A 278 -16.98 9.79 2.57
C ILE A 278 -16.76 9.90 4.08
N LEU A 279 -16.48 11.09 4.61
CA LEU A 279 -16.33 11.30 6.05
C LEU A 279 -17.58 10.88 6.84
N GLN A 280 -18.77 11.20 6.33
CA GLN A 280 -20.03 10.80 6.95
C GLN A 280 -20.18 9.27 6.98
N LYS A 281 -19.95 8.58 5.86
CA LYS A 281 -20.00 7.11 5.81
C LYS A 281 -18.99 6.46 6.74
N THR A 282 -17.79 7.03 6.85
CA THR A 282 -16.77 6.57 7.81
C THR A 282 -17.25 6.72 9.26
N ALA A 283 -17.98 7.80 9.58
CA ALA A 283 -18.58 7.99 10.90
C ALA A 283 -19.75 7.02 11.16
N GLU A 284 -20.57 6.73 10.14
CA GLU A 284 -21.66 5.74 10.25
C GLU A 284 -21.13 4.33 10.54
N ILE A 285 -20.01 3.94 9.91
CA ILE A 285 -19.32 2.67 10.21
C ILE A 285 -18.81 2.66 11.66
N HIS A 286 -18.24 3.77 12.13
CA HIS A 286 -17.81 3.89 13.53
C HIS A 286 -18.96 3.65 14.51
N GLU A 287 -20.09 4.32 14.25
CA GLU A 287 -21.26 4.26 15.11
C GLU A 287 -21.87 2.85 15.12
N LEU A 288 -21.85 2.15 13.98
CA LEU A 288 -22.23 0.74 13.89
C LEU A 288 -21.34 -0.12 14.80
N ASN A 289 -20.03 0.06 14.74
CA ASN A 289 -19.08 -0.69 15.57
C ASN A 289 -19.36 -0.43 17.06
N MET A 290 -19.40 0.83 17.48
CA MET A 290 -19.64 1.22 18.86
C MET A 290 -21.01 0.75 19.40
N THR A 291 -22.05 0.80 18.57
CA THR A 291 -23.40 0.33 18.93
C THR A 291 -23.45 -1.18 19.08
N THR A 292 -22.71 -1.91 18.24
CA THR A 292 -22.60 -3.37 18.31
C THR A 292 -21.91 -3.79 19.61
N ILE A 293 -20.77 -3.16 19.94
CA ILE A 293 -20.05 -3.39 21.20
C ILE A 293 -20.97 -3.19 22.41
N LYS A 294 -21.64 -2.03 22.48
CA LYS A 294 -22.56 -1.72 23.58
C LYS A 294 -23.73 -2.69 23.67
N SER A 295 -24.24 -3.17 22.53
CA SER A 295 -25.32 -4.17 22.49
C SER A 295 -24.85 -5.50 23.06
N ILE A 296 -23.66 -5.96 22.69
CA ILE A 296 -23.08 -7.20 23.21
C ILE A 296 -22.79 -7.06 24.71
N GLN A 297 -22.15 -5.97 25.15
CA GLN A 297 -21.83 -5.72 26.56
C GLN A 297 -23.06 -5.76 27.48
N LYS A 298 -24.22 -5.29 27.03
CA LYS A 298 -25.48 -5.36 27.80
C LYS A 298 -25.99 -6.77 28.04
N LEU A 299 -25.57 -7.74 27.22
CA LEU A 299 -25.98 -9.13 27.35
C LEU A 299 -25.08 -9.91 28.30
N LEU A 300 -23.90 -9.39 28.65
CA LEU A 300 -22.88 -10.07 29.42
C LEU A 300 -23.13 -10.02 30.93
N THR A 301 -22.66 -11.04 31.65
CA THR A 301 -22.59 -11.00 33.11
C THR A 301 -21.48 -10.04 33.56
N THR A 302 -21.51 -9.66 34.84
CA THR A 302 -20.46 -8.81 35.42
C THR A 302 -19.09 -9.48 35.37
N GLU A 303 -19.01 -10.81 35.52
CA GLU A 303 -17.73 -11.54 35.41
C GLU A 303 -17.20 -11.51 33.96
N GLN A 304 -18.05 -11.74 32.96
CA GLN A 304 -17.68 -11.67 31.54
C GLN A 304 -17.23 -10.27 31.11
N LEU A 305 -17.86 -9.22 31.65
CA LEU A 305 -17.43 -7.84 31.44
C LEU A 305 -16.04 -7.57 32.03
N GLN A 306 -15.77 -8.07 33.25
CA GLN A 306 -14.46 -7.94 33.87
C GLN A 306 -13.37 -8.72 33.11
N GLU A 307 -13.68 -9.88 32.55
CA GLU A 307 -12.75 -10.63 31.69
C GLU A 307 -12.41 -9.85 30.40
N LEU A 308 -13.39 -9.19 29.79
CA LEU A 308 -13.16 -8.33 28.62
C LEU A 308 -12.33 -7.09 28.95
N GLU A 309 -12.51 -6.50 30.14
CA GLU A 309 -11.74 -5.33 30.61
C GLU A 309 -10.30 -5.69 31.01
N GLN A 310 -10.05 -6.94 31.43
CA GLN A 310 -8.73 -7.44 31.85
C GLN A 310 -7.93 -8.13 30.73
N GLY A 311 -8.62 -8.60 29.67
CA GLY A 311 -8.02 -9.24 28.50
C GLY A 311 -7.69 -8.31 27.33
N GLY A 312 -7.99 -7.01 27.44
CA GLY A 312 -7.69 -5.97 26.45
C GLY A 312 -6.38 -5.23 26.72
#